data_AF-A0A671SW92-F1
#
_entry.id   AF-A0A671SW92-F1
#
_cell.length_a   1.000
_cell.length_b   1.000
_cell.length_c   1.000
_cell.angle_alpha   90.00
_cell.angle_beta   90.00
_cell.angle_gamma   90.00
#
_symmetry.space_group_name_H-M   'P 1'
#
loop_
_entity.id
_entity.type
_entity.pdbx_description
1 polymer ?
#
loop_
_entity_poly.entity_id
_entity_poly.type
_entity_poly.pdbx_seq_one_letter_code
_entity_poly.pdbx_strand_id
1 'polypeptide(L)'
;MLKTPVVIFTSLSLLLSLSCAGDVKSRSCSDVRQAFTTKGFSLHNVPRQEISGEHLRVCSQDYTCCTSDMEDRLSQQSKLDFEKLVDENSRTIRTIFTSRHKKFDGKSQHYHPDRAYALFYWHNSEA
;
A
#
# COMPACT_ATOMS: atom_id res chain seq x y z
N MET A 1 -6.14 -44.29 -37.63
CA MET A 1 -7.10 -43.87 -36.60
C MET A 1 -6.63 -42.68 -35.75
N LEU A 2 -5.40 -42.15 -35.93
CA LEU A 2 -4.83 -41.06 -35.11
C LEU A 2 -4.81 -39.67 -35.80
N LYS A 3 -5.59 -39.47 -36.86
CA LYS A 3 -5.68 -38.18 -37.59
C LYS A 3 -6.87 -37.34 -37.11
N THR A 4 -7.94 -37.98 -36.66
CA THR A 4 -9.13 -37.36 -36.06
C THR A 4 -8.85 -36.62 -34.74
N PRO A 5 -8.09 -37.14 -33.76
CA PRO A 5 -7.85 -36.40 -32.52
C PRO A 5 -7.01 -35.15 -32.75
N VAL A 6 -5.99 -35.22 -33.62
CA VAL A 6 -5.11 -34.08 -33.91
C VAL A 6 -5.88 -32.93 -34.55
N VAL A 7 -6.80 -33.21 -35.49
CA VAL A 7 -7.63 -32.19 -36.15
C VAL A 7 -8.63 -31.55 -35.17
N ILE A 8 -9.15 -32.31 -34.21
CA ILE A 8 -10.01 -31.77 -33.14
C ILE A 8 -9.21 -30.84 -32.23
N PHE A 9 -8.00 -31.25 -31.81
CA PHE A 9 -7.14 -30.40 -30.97
C PHE A 9 -6.71 -29.11 -31.67
N THR A 10 -6.35 -29.17 -32.96
CA THR A 10 -5.95 -27.97 -33.71
C THR A 10 -7.13 -27.03 -34.00
N SER A 11 -8.33 -27.56 -34.28
CA SER A 11 -9.53 -26.75 -34.46
C SER A 11 -10.01 -26.11 -33.16
N LEU A 12 -9.95 -26.81 -32.02
CA LEU A 12 -10.27 -26.25 -30.71
C LEU A 12 -9.29 -25.12 -30.32
N SER A 13 -8.00 -25.29 -30.64
CA SER A 13 -6.97 -24.27 -30.41
C SER A 13 -7.17 -23.04 -31.29
N LEU A 14 -7.66 -23.22 -32.52
CA LEU A 14 -7.96 -22.13 -33.45
C LEU A 14 -9.26 -21.38 -33.08
N LEU A 15 -10.24 -22.09 -32.51
CA LEU A 15 -11.46 -21.47 -31.96
C LEU A 15 -11.18 -20.69 -30.67
N LEU A 16 -10.23 -21.15 -29.84
CA LEU A 16 -9.79 -20.44 -28.64
C LEU A 16 -8.97 -19.17 -28.94
N SER A 17 -8.33 -19.09 -30.11
CA SER A 17 -7.58 -17.89 -30.53
C SER A 17 -8.46 -16.83 -31.21
N LEU A 18 -9.68 -17.19 -31.65
CA LEU A 18 -10.61 -16.27 -32.31
C LEU A 18 -11.50 -15.47 -31.33
N SER A 19 -11.40 -15.71 -30.02
CA SER A 19 -12.12 -14.96 -28.99
C SER A 19 -11.39 -13.73 -28.45
N CYS A 20 -10.28 -13.30 -29.07
CA CYS A 20 -9.60 -12.03 -28.77
C CYS A 20 -9.73 -11.00 -29.89
N ALA A 21 -10.78 -11.08 -30.72
CA ALA A 21 -11.17 -10.05 -31.68
C ALA A 21 -12.36 -9.24 -31.15
N GLY A 22 -12.11 -8.50 -30.08
CA GLY A 22 -13.03 -7.55 -29.46
C GLY A 22 -12.23 -6.93 -28.31
N ASP A 23 -11.59 -5.81 -28.52
CA ASP A 23 -12.24 -4.54 -28.20
C ASP A 23 -11.61 -3.47 -29.09
N VAL A 24 -12.38 -2.85 -29.97
CA VAL A 24 -12.18 -1.41 -30.20
C VAL A 24 -12.52 -0.80 -28.85
N LYS A 25 -11.56 -0.82 -27.90
CA LYS A 25 -11.80 -0.47 -26.51
C LYS A 25 -12.27 0.96 -26.53
N SER A 26 -13.59 1.12 -26.47
CA SER A 26 -14.22 2.33 -26.00
C SER A 26 -13.40 2.71 -24.78
N ARG A 27 -12.78 3.88 -24.82
CA ARG A 27 -11.94 4.44 -23.75
C ARG A 27 -12.84 4.70 -22.54
N SER A 28 -13.34 3.63 -21.93
CA SER A 28 -14.46 3.58 -20.99
C SER A 28 -13.91 3.65 -19.58
N CYS A 29 -14.54 4.46 -18.75
CA CYS A 29 -14.14 4.67 -17.37
C CYS A 29 -14.87 3.75 -16.38
N SER A 30 -15.45 2.62 -16.82
CA SER A 30 -16.23 1.71 -15.95
C SER A 30 -15.44 1.26 -14.72
N ASP A 31 -14.19 0.86 -14.93
CA ASP A 31 -13.35 0.30 -13.87
C ASP A 31 -12.94 1.38 -12.87
N VAL A 32 -12.65 2.58 -13.38
CA VAL A 32 -12.34 3.76 -12.56
C VAL A 32 -13.56 4.21 -11.76
N ARG A 33 -14.76 4.21 -12.37
CA ARG A 33 -16.03 4.50 -11.68
C ARG A 33 -16.25 3.53 -10.53
N GLN A 34 -16.05 2.24 -10.77
CA GLN A 34 -16.21 1.22 -9.74
C GLN A 34 -15.20 1.43 -8.60
N ALA A 35 -13.93 1.64 -8.93
CA ALA A 35 -12.90 1.90 -7.92
C ALA A 35 -13.21 3.17 -7.08
N PHE A 36 -13.69 4.23 -7.72
CA PHE A 36 -14.07 5.47 -7.04
C PHE A 36 -15.26 5.27 -6.09
N THR A 37 -16.24 4.45 -6.47
CA THR A 37 -17.35 4.07 -5.56
C THR A 37 -16.91 3.17 -4.42
N THR A 38 -15.96 2.26 -4.64
CA THR A 38 -15.40 1.42 -3.57
C THR A 38 -14.70 2.26 -2.50
N LYS A 39 -14.18 3.44 -2.87
CA LYS A 39 -13.65 4.44 -1.93
C LYS A 39 -14.74 5.23 -1.19
N GLY A 40 -16.02 5.02 -1.50
CA GLY A 40 -17.15 5.71 -0.87
C GLY A 40 -17.49 7.07 -1.50
N PHE A 41 -16.91 7.41 -2.66
CA PHE A 41 -17.19 8.67 -3.34
C PHE A 41 -18.39 8.56 -4.30
N SER A 42 -19.11 9.68 -4.49
CA SER A 42 -20.27 9.73 -5.39
C SER A 42 -19.87 9.74 -6.86
N LEU A 43 -20.68 9.14 -7.73
CA LEU A 43 -20.45 9.09 -9.19
C LEU A 43 -20.85 10.36 -9.96
N HIS A 44 -21.34 11.41 -9.29
CA HIS A 44 -21.96 12.56 -9.94
C HIS A 44 -21.06 13.23 -11.00
N ASN A 45 -19.76 13.37 -10.71
CA ASN A 45 -18.78 14.03 -11.58
C ASN A 45 -17.72 13.07 -12.14
N VAL A 46 -18.05 11.79 -12.26
CA VAL A 46 -17.15 10.80 -12.85
C VAL A 46 -17.51 10.65 -14.33
N PRO A 47 -16.55 10.76 -15.26
CA PRO A 47 -16.83 10.60 -16.68
C PRO A 47 -17.18 9.14 -17.01
N ARG A 48 -17.86 8.91 -18.14
CA ARG A 48 -18.14 7.56 -18.65
C ARG A 48 -17.07 7.09 -19.63
N GLN A 49 -16.40 8.03 -20.28
CA GLN A 49 -15.35 7.83 -21.27
C GLN A 49 -14.16 8.75 -20.94
N GLU A 50 -12.98 8.45 -21.43
CA GLU A 50 -11.80 9.27 -21.23
C GLU A 50 -11.99 10.70 -21.76
N ILE A 51 -11.48 11.66 -21.01
CA ILE A 51 -11.46 13.09 -21.31
C ILE A 51 -10.02 13.58 -21.39
N SER A 52 -9.77 14.74 -22.00
CA SER A 52 -8.45 15.39 -21.90
C SER A 52 -8.11 15.69 -20.45
N GLY A 53 -6.87 15.45 -20.03
CA GLY A 53 -6.39 15.67 -18.67
C GLY A 53 -5.69 17.00 -18.42
N GLU A 54 -5.76 17.95 -19.35
CA GLU A 54 -5.14 19.29 -19.21
C GLU A 54 -5.55 20.01 -17.90
N HIS A 55 -6.75 19.75 -17.39
CA HIS A 55 -7.25 20.33 -16.13
C HIS A 55 -6.61 19.75 -14.87
N LEU A 56 -5.82 18.67 -14.97
CA LEU A 56 -5.22 17.97 -13.85
C LEU A 56 -3.85 18.56 -13.46
N ARG A 57 -3.56 18.55 -12.16
CA ARG A 57 -2.35 19.16 -11.58
C ARG A 57 -1.32 18.13 -11.10
N VAL A 58 -1.77 16.96 -10.67
CA VAL A 58 -0.94 15.91 -10.06
C VAL A 58 -0.77 14.74 -11.01
N CYS A 59 -1.86 14.29 -11.62
CA CYS A 59 -1.87 13.27 -12.66
C CYS A 59 -1.28 13.83 -13.97
N SER A 60 -0.78 12.93 -14.83
CA SER A 60 -0.33 13.30 -16.19
C SER A 60 -1.46 13.94 -16.98
N GLN A 61 -1.14 14.95 -17.79
CA GLN A 61 -2.09 15.72 -18.60
C GLN A 61 -2.51 15.03 -19.91
N ASP A 62 -2.42 13.70 -19.96
CA ASP A 62 -2.88 12.86 -21.08
C ASP A 62 -4.41 12.59 -20.98
N TYR A 63 -4.95 11.73 -21.85
CA TYR A 63 -6.33 11.26 -21.70
C TYR A 63 -6.53 10.49 -20.38
N THR A 64 -7.63 10.78 -19.69
CA THR A 64 -7.85 10.38 -18.30
C THR A 64 -9.32 10.13 -17.99
N CYS A 65 -9.58 9.37 -16.94
CA CYS A 65 -10.90 9.17 -16.34
C CYS A 65 -11.13 10.01 -15.09
N CYS A 66 -10.22 10.95 -14.79
CA CYS A 66 -10.29 11.80 -13.60
C CYS A 66 -10.69 13.24 -13.96
N THR A 67 -11.70 13.76 -13.28
CA THR A 67 -11.99 15.20 -13.23
C THR A 67 -11.17 15.88 -12.13
N SER A 68 -11.09 17.21 -12.12
CA SER A 68 -10.44 17.97 -11.03
C SER A 68 -11.01 17.57 -9.68
N ASP A 69 -12.35 17.48 -9.56
CA ASP A 69 -13.02 17.04 -8.32
C ASP A 69 -12.59 15.64 -7.88
N MET A 70 -12.36 14.72 -8.81
CA MET A 70 -11.86 13.38 -8.49
C MET A 70 -10.41 13.44 -8.01
N GLU A 71 -9.56 14.19 -8.70
CA GLU A 71 -8.15 14.36 -8.35
C GLU A 71 -8.00 15.00 -6.97
N ASP A 72 -8.78 16.02 -6.65
CA ASP A 72 -8.75 16.70 -5.36
C ASP A 72 -9.15 15.76 -4.22
N ARG A 73 -10.25 14.99 -4.40
CA ARG A 73 -10.72 14.02 -3.41
C ARG A 73 -9.74 12.88 -3.19
N LEU A 74 -9.19 12.33 -4.27
CA LEU A 74 -8.20 11.26 -4.18
C LEU A 74 -6.90 11.77 -3.54
N SER A 75 -6.45 12.97 -3.90
CA SER A 75 -5.27 13.60 -3.32
C SER A 75 -5.45 13.84 -1.81
N GLN A 76 -6.62 14.35 -1.39
CA GLN A 76 -6.94 14.52 0.02
C GLN A 76 -6.98 13.17 0.76
N GLN A 77 -7.60 12.15 0.18
CA GLN A 77 -7.68 10.83 0.79
C GLN A 77 -6.29 10.19 0.94
N SER A 78 -5.48 10.23 -0.12
CA SER A 78 -4.11 9.69 -0.11
C SER A 78 -3.24 10.39 0.94
N LYS A 79 -3.40 11.70 1.12
CA LYS A 79 -2.73 12.45 2.18
C LYS A 79 -3.11 11.93 3.56
N LEU A 80 -4.41 11.82 3.85
CA LEU A 80 -4.90 11.34 5.15
C LEU A 80 -4.48 9.89 5.43
N ASP A 81 -4.56 9.03 4.41
CA ASP A 81 -4.13 7.62 4.52
C ASP A 81 -2.63 7.53 4.84
N PHE A 82 -1.81 8.35 4.18
CA PHE A 82 -0.37 8.40 4.42
C PHE A 82 -0.05 8.94 5.83
N GLU A 83 -0.64 10.05 6.23
CA GLU A 83 -0.44 10.64 7.57
C GLU A 83 -0.82 9.65 8.67
N LYS A 84 -1.94 8.95 8.50
CA LYS A 84 -2.39 7.89 9.42
C LYS A 84 -1.36 6.75 9.50
N LEU A 85 -0.90 6.24 8.36
CA LEU A 85 0.06 5.15 8.32
C LEU A 85 1.39 5.53 9.00
N VAL A 86 1.87 6.75 8.76
CA VAL A 86 3.09 7.27 9.40
C VAL A 86 2.90 7.35 10.91
N ASP A 87 1.80 7.93 11.37
CA ASP A 87 1.52 8.08 12.80
C ASP A 87 1.35 6.73 13.53
N GLU A 88 0.64 5.78 12.92
CA GLU A 88 0.49 4.41 13.46
C GLU A 88 1.83 3.68 13.57
N ASN A 89 2.69 3.80 12.54
CA ASN A 89 4.03 3.21 12.57
C ASN A 89 4.91 3.88 13.63
N SER A 90 4.88 5.21 13.73
CA SER A 90 5.62 5.96 14.75
C SER A 90 5.20 5.57 16.16
N ARG A 91 3.89 5.44 16.41
CA ARG A 91 3.35 4.96 17.71
C ARG A 91 3.79 3.54 18.02
N THR A 92 3.78 2.65 17.03
CA THR A 92 4.24 1.27 17.17
C THR A 92 5.72 1.21 17.56
N ILE A 93 6.57 1.92 16.81
CA ILE A 93 8.02 2.00 17.07
C ILE A 93 8.28 2.55 18.47
N ARG A 94 7.65 3.68 18.83
CA ARG A 94 7.79 4.29 20.16
C ARG A 94 7.39 3.32 21.28
N THR A 95 6.32 2.56 21.10
CA THR A 95 5.86 1.56 22.09
C THR A 95 6.88 0.43 22.26
N ILE A 96 7.47 -0.05 21.16
CA ILE A 96 8.52 -1.08 21.19
C ILE A 96 9.75 -0.56 21.93
N PHE A 97 10.25 0.62 21.58
CA PHE A 97 11.41 1.20 22.27
C PHE A 97 11.13 1.43 23.75
N THR A 98 9.99 2.02 24.09
CA THR A 98 9.62 2.30 25.48
C THR A 98 9.50 1.01 26.30
N SER A 99 8.87 -0.04 25.76
CA SER A 99 8.71 -1.32 26.46
C SER A 99 10.04 -2.05 26.65
N ARG A 100 10.90 -2.05 25.63
CA ARG A 100 12.24 -2.67 25.71
C ARG A 100 13.16 -1.91 26.68
N HIS A 101 13.14 -0.57 26.64
CA HIS A 101 13.90 0.28 27.56
C HIS A 101 13.49 0.02 29.01
N LYS A 102 12.19 0.04 29.33
CA LYS A 102 11.68 -0.27 30.68
C LYS A 102 12.12 -1.66 31.17
N LYS A 103 12.10 -2.66 30.30
CA LYS A 103 12.57 -4.02 30.64
C LYS A 103 14.08 -4.06 30.90
N PHE A 104 14.86 -3.24 30.20
CA PHE A 104 16.30 -3.13 30.42
C PHE A 104 16.59 -2.43 31.75
N ASP A 105 15.97 -1.27 32.01
CA ASP A 105 16.16 -0.51 33.26
C ASP A 105 15.79 -1.34 34.50
N GLY A 106 14.67 -2.07 34.45
CA GLY A 106 14.27 -2.94 35.55
C GLY A 106 15.26 -4.07 35.84
N LYS A 107 16.00 -4.55 34.82
CA LYS A 107 17.11 -5.50 35.03
C LYS A 107 18.33 -4.82 35.62
N SER A 108 18.65 -3.61 35.16
CA SER A 108 19.75 -2.80 35.68
C SER A 108 19.53 -2.39 37.13
N GLN A 109 18.28 -2.17 37.57
CA GLN A 109 17.93 -1.90 38.97
C GLN A 109 18.09 -3.12 39.90
N HIS A 110 18.07 -4.34 39.36
CA HIS A 110 18.40 -5.57 40.09
C HIS A 110 19.86 -5.99 39.92
N TYR A 111 20.67 -5.20 39.20
CA TYR A 111 22.11 -5.40 39.16
C TYR A 111 22.73 -4.90 40.48
N HIS A 112 22.81 -5.78 41.46
CA HIS A 112 23.74 -5.60 42.58
C HIS A 112 25.13 -6.01 42.08
N PRO A 113 26.12 -5.10 42.02
CA PRO A 113 27.50 -5.55 41.90
C PRO A 113 27.77 -6.48 43.09
N ASP A 114 28.39 -7.64 42.83
CA ASP A 114 28.73 -8.58 43.90
C ASP A 114 29.35 -7.81 45.06
N ARG A 115 28.85 -8.06 46.27
CA ARG A 115 29.30 -7.37 47.49
C ARG A 115 30.83 -7.46 47.66
N ALA A 116 31.44 -8.51 47.10
CA ALA A 116 32.89 -8.70 46.99
C ALA A 116 33.58 -7.66 46.09
N TYR A 117 33.01 -7.30 44.94
CA TYR A 117 33.53 -6.24 44.08
C TYR A 117 33.42 -4.87 44.75
N ALA A 118 32.28 -4.57 45.39
CA ALA A 118 32.10 -3.31 46.12
C ALA A 118 33.09 -3.18 47.30
N LEU A 119 33.32 -4.27 48.04
CA LEU A 119 34.32 -4.32 49.12
C LEU A 119 35.76 -4.19 48.59
N PHE A 120 36.08 -4.83 47.47
CA PHE A 120 37.40 -4.71 46.84
C PHE A 120 37.70 -3.26 46.43
N TYR A 121 36.73 -2.56 45.85
CA TYR A 121 36.88 -1.14 45.52
C TYR A 121 37.00 -0.25 46.77
N TRP A 122 36.20 -0.49 47.82
CA TRP A 122 36.31 0.27 49.08
C TRP A 122 37.69 0.09 49.73
N HIS A 123 38.18 -1.14 49.82
CA HIS A 123 39.49 -1.44 50.42
C HIS A 123 40.69 -0.88 49.62
N ASN A 124 40.57 -0.72 48.30
CA ASN A 124 41.63 -0.18 47.45
C ASN A 124 41.51 1.34 47.21
N SER A 125 40.43 1.99 47.68
CA SER A 125 40.25 3.44 47.56
C SER A 125 40.86 4.22 48.72
N GLU A 126 41.18 3.55 49.82
CA GLU A 126 41.75 4.15 51.04
C GLU A 126 43.24 3.79 51.24
N ALA A 127 43.90 3.29 50.20
CA ALA A 127 45.35 3.06 50.13
C ALA A 127 46.00 4.06 49.16
#